data_AF-A0A7W5FT85-F1
#
_entry.id   AF-A0A7W5FT85-F1
#
_cell.length_a   1.000
_cell.length_b   1.000
_cell.length_c   1.000
_cell.angle_alpha   90.00
_cell.angle_beta   90.00
_cell.angle_gamma   90.00
#
_symmetry.space_group_name_H-M   'P 1'
#
loop_
_entity.id
_entity.type
_entity.pdbx_description
1 polymer ?
#
loop_
_entity_poly.entity_id
_entity_poly.type
_entity_poly.pdbx_seq_one_letter_code
_entity_poly.pdbx_strand_id
1 'polypeptide(L)'
;MPGTTTPSASTAQSQSLTIHQLTVPPRAGVAITDYLTDAKLMRYEVETLCSYMLWLRAWWERRGEAIRTADQLAAAHVHDHFIDGAGFARTITRRAGFELDEQRMRDYSWGRSVQTFHAAGGAQ
;
A
#
# COMPACT_ATOMS: atom_id res chain seq x y z
N MET A 1 -35.56 41.59 -52.64
CA MET A 1 -35.76 42.57 -51.56
C MET A 1 -35.06 42.06 -50.32
N PRO A 2 -34.33 42.90 -49.58
CA PRO A 2 -32.91 42.69 -49.33
C PRO A 2 -32.57 42.54 -47.84
N GLY A 3 -31.34 42.10 -47.57
CA GLY A 3 -30.73 42.09 -46.25
C GLY A 3 -29.22 42.06 -46.37
N THR A 4 -28.64 43.19 -46.80
CA THR A 4 -27.21 43.46 -46.82
C THR A 4 -26.74 43.76 -45.39
N THR A 5 -25.69 43.11 -44.90
CA THR A 5 -24.73 43.75 -43.99
C THR A 5 -23.32 43.16 -44.13
N THR A 6 -22.41 44.09 -44.36
CA THR A 6 -20.95 44.02 -44.49
C THR A 6 -20.28 43.55 -43.20
N PRO A 7 -19.16 42.80 -43.24
CA PRO A 7 -18.25 42.73 -42.11
C PRO A 7 -17.29 43.91 -42.15
N SER A 8 -17.43 44.81 -41.18
CA SER A 8 -16.48 45.88 -40.88
C SER A 8 -15.13 45.33 -40.44
N ALA A 9 -14.07 45.90 -41.01
CA ALA A 9 -12.71 45.74 -40.53
C ALA A 9 -12.61 46.24 -39.08
N SER A 10 -12.02 45.43 -38.21
CA SER A 10 -11.55 45.89 -36.90
C SER A 10 -10.12 45.41 -36.71
N THR A 11 -9.21 46.35 -36.88
CA THR A 11 -7.77 46.23 -36.65
C THR A 11 -7.56 45.98 -35.15
N ALA A 12 -7.33 44.74 -34.75
CA ALA A 12 -6.87 44.42 -33.41
C ALA A 12 -5.38 44.74 -33.30
N GLN A 13 -5.07 45.80 -32.55
CA GLN A 13 -3.73 46.24 -32.20
C GLN A 13 -2.96 45.11 -31.49
N SER A 14 -1.77 44.78 -32.00
CA SER A 14 -0.79 43.94 -31.33
C SER A 14 -0.30 44.65 -30.06
N GLN A 15 -0.85 44.26 -28.90
CA GLN A 15 -0.23 44.60 -27.62
C GLN A 15 0.82 43.52 -27.31
N SER A 16 2.08 43.86 -27.53
CA SER A 16 3.22 43.08 -27.04
C SER A 16 3.17 43.02 -25.52
N LEU A 17 2.71 41.90 -24.97
CA LEU A 17 2.90 41.59 -23.56
C LEU A 17 4.36 41.24 -23.35
N THR A 18 5.13 42.19 -22.81
CA THR A 18 6.48 41.92 -22.28
C THR A 18 6.34 40.98 -21.09
N ILE A 19 6.51 39.68 -21.34
CA ILE A 19 6.66 38.68 -20.27
C ILE A 19 8.02 38.95 -19.62
N HIS A 20 8.02 39.58 -18.45
CA HIS A 20 9.16 39.48 -17.54
C HIS A 20 9.33 38.00 -17.20
N GLN A 21 10.33 37.36 -17.82
CA GLN A 21 10.77 36.04 -17.41
C GLN A 21 11.25 36.14 -15.96
N LEU A 22 10.39 35.70 -15.04
CA LEU A 22 10.82 35.27 -13.73
C LEU A 22 11.67 34.02 -13.95
N THR A 23 12.98 34.21 -14.02
CA THR A 23 13.94 33.11 -13.91
C THR A 23 13.78 32.50 -12.53
N VAL A 24 12.92 31.48 -12.43
CA VAL A 24 12.89 30.59 -11.27
C VAL A 24 14.23 29.85 -11.29
N PRO A 25 15.08 30.00 -10.26
CA PRO A 25 16.32 29.25 -10.22
C PRO A 25 15.99 27.75 -10.21
N PRO A 26 16.76 26.91 -10.91
CA PRO A 26 16.57 25.48 -10.79
C PRO A 26 16.74 25.11 -9.32
N ARG A 27 15.73 24.49 -8.72
CA ARG A 27 15.81 23.91 -7.37
C ARG A 27 16.71 22.68 -7.45
N ALA A 28 18.00 22.92 -7.67
CA ALA A 28 19.03 21.91 -7.79
C ALA A 28 19.35 21.37 -6.39
N GLY A 29 18.92 20.13 -6.12
CA GLY A 29 19.51 19.32 -5.05
C GLY A 29 18.55 18.62 -4.09
N VAL A 30 17.29 19.07 -3.93
CA VAL A 30 16.41 18.53 -2.87
C VAL A 30 15.50 17.39 -3.36
N ALA A 31 15.33 17.19 -4.67
CA ALA A 31 14.21 16.41 -5.22
C ALA A 31 14.56 15.02 -5.79
N ILE A 32 15.76 14.46 -5.58
CA ILE A 32 16.08 13.11 -6.11
C ILE A 32 16.43 12.14 -4.97
N THR A 33 17.24 12.59 -4.02
CA THR A 33 17.61 11.82 -2.83
C THR A 33 16.42 11.51 -1.93
N ASP A 34 15.52 12.48 -1.75
CA ASP A 34 14.35 12.34 -0.86
C ASP A 34 13.34 11.36 -1.48
N TYR A 35 13.07 11.45 -2.79
CA TYR A 35 12.20 10.52 -3.51
C TYR A 35 12.75 9.09 -3.60
N LEU A 36 14.07 8.94 -3.79
CA LEU A 36 14.72 7.64 -3.71
C LEU A 36 14.61 7.04 -2.30
N THR A 37 14.51 7.87 -1.27
CA THR A 37 14.32 7.43 0.12
C THR A 37 12.86 7.05 0.37
N ASP A 38 11.90 7.85 -0.07
CA ASP A 38 10.46 7.54 0.04
C ASP A 38 10.09 6.27 -0.73
N ALA A 39 10.64 6.09 -1.93
CA ALA A 39 10.42 4.89 -2.73
C ALA A 39 11.00 3.63 -2.05
N LYS A 40 12.15 3.75 -1.38
CA LYS A 40 12.73 2.66 -0.58
C LYS A 40 11.88 2.37 0.66
N LEU A 41 11.40 3.40 1.34
CA LEU A 41 10.54 3.26 2.51
C LEU A 41 9.24 2.57 2.13
N MET A 42 8.56 3.05 1.10
CA MET A 42 7.34 2.44 0.57
C MET A 42 7.57 0.98 0.16
N ARG A 43 8.70 0.69 -0.49
CA ARG A 43 9.06 -0.69 -0.86
C ARG A 43 9.17 -1.59 0.39
N TYR A 44 9.84 -1.11 1.43
CA TYR A 44 10.00 -1.81 2.70
C TYR A 44 8.65 -2.01 3.42
N GLU A 45 7.78 -0.98 3.43
CA GLU A 45 6.44 -1.06 4.01
C GLU A 45 5.58 -2.12 3.30
N VAL A 46 5.63 -2.15 1.96
CA VAL A 46 4.89 -3.15 1.17
C VAL A 46 5.44 -4.56 1.41
N GLU A 47 6.77 -4.73 1.46
CA GLU A 47 7.41 -6.01 1.80
C GLU A 47 7.00 -6.51 3.19
N THR A 48 6.98 -5.58 4.15
CA THR A 48 6.56 -5.84 5.54
C THR A 48 5.08 -6.23 5.59
N LEU A 49 4.20 -5.52 4.88
CA LEU A 49 2.78 -5.84 4.80
C LEU A 49 2.54 -7.22 4.17
N CYS A 50 3.28 -7.55 3.11
CA CYS A 50 3.21 -8.87 2.49
C CYS A 50 3.62 -9.98 3.48
N SER A 51 4.70 -9.74 4.24
CA SER A 51 5.13 -10.64 5.31
C SER A 51 4.01 -10.84 6.34
N TYR A 52 3.38 -9.76 6.81
CA TYR A 52 2.29 -9.86 7.79
C TYR A 52 1.08 -10.65 7.28
N MET A 53 0.71 -10.51 6.01
CA MET A 53 -0.39 -11.29 5.45
C MET A 53 -0.08 -12.79 5.40
N LEU A 54 1.17 -13.16 5.08
CA LEU A 54 1.62 -14.55 5.09
C LEU A 54 1.72 -15.11 6.51
N TRP A 55 2.13 -14.27 7.46
CA TRP A 55 2.08 -14.56 8.89
C TRP A 55 0.66 -14.88 9.38
N LEU A 56 -0.31 -14.02 9.08
CA LEU A 56 -1.73 -14.23 9.44
C LEU A 56 -2.28 -15.51 8.80
N ARG A 57 -1.94 -15.77 7.54
CA ARG A 57 -2.31 -17.00 6.84
C ARG A 57 -1.77 -18.25 7.52
N ALA A 58 -0.48 -18.27 7.89
CA ALA A 58 0.16 -19.39 8.57
C ALA A 58 -0.42 -19.61 9.97
N TRP A 59 -0.70 -18.53 10.71
CA TRP A 59 -1.39 -18.61 12.00
C TRP A 59 -2.78 -19.25 11.85
N TRP A 60 -3.54 -18.82 10.83
CA TRP A 60 -4.88 -19.31 10.57
C TRP A 60 -4.94 -20.80 10.27
N GLU A 61 -3.93 -21.37 9.59
CA GLU A 61 -3.82 -22.82 9.35
C GLU A 61 -3.81 -23.61 10.66
N ARG A 62 -3.18 -23.06 11.69
CA ARG A 62 -2.99 -23.73 12.98
C ARG A 62 -4.11 -23.47 13.97
N ARG A 63 -4.77 -22.31 13.91
CA ARG A 63 -5.70 -21.84 14.94
C ARG A 63 -7.13 -21.63 14.45
N GLY A 64 -7.35 -21.55 13.15
CA GLY A 64 -8.66 -21.21 12.58
C GLY A 64 -9.75 -22.25 12.87
N GLU A 65 -9.38 -23.51 13.10
CA GLU A 65 -10.36 -24.55 13.46
C GLU A 65 -11.02 -24.27 14.82
N ALA A 66 -10.23 -23.90 15.84
CA ALA A 66 -10.79 -23.58 17.16
C ALA A 66 -11.77 -22.41 17.09
N ILE A 67 -11.51 -21.43 16.22
CA ILE A 67 -12.39 -20.28 15.99
C ILE A 67 -13.66 -20.74 15.26
N ARG A 68 -13.56 -21.60 14.23
CA ARG A 68 -14.73 -22.18 13.55
C ARG A 68 -15.65 -22.93 14.50
N THR A 69 -15.09 -23.64 15.48
CA THR A 69 -15.88 -24.35 16.50
C THR A 69 -16.62 -23.39 17.43
N ALA A 70 -16.06 -22.21 17.72
CA ALA A 70 -16.68 -21.22 18.59
C ALA A 70 -17.71 -20.33 17.86
N ASP A 71 -17.37 -19.87 16.65
CA ASP A 71 -18.22 -19.03 15.81
C ASP A 71 -17.89 -19.29 14.33
N GLN A 72 -18.78 -20.05 13.67
CA GLN A 72 -18.59 -20.44 12.28
C GLN A 72 -18.71 -19.25 11.30
N LEU A 73 -19.60 -18.29 11.57
CA LEU A 73 -19.83 -17.17 10.66
C LEU A 73 -18.66 -16.19 10.72
N ALA A 74 -18.22 -15.81 11.92
CA ALA A 74 -17.04 -14.98 12.08
C ALA A 74 -15.80 -15.66 11.48
N ALA A 75 -15.65 -16.98 11.67
CA ALA A 75 -14.55 -17.72 11.10
C ALA A 75 -14.55 -17.75 9.56
N ALA A 76 -15.73 -17.79 8.92
CA ALA A 76 -15.83 -17.71 7.46
C ALA A 76 -15.30 -16.35 6.95
N HIS A 77 -15.75 -15.25 7.56
CA HIS A 77 -15.27 -13.91 7.19
C HIS A 77 -13.75 -13.74 7.38
N VAL A 78 -13.21 -14.22 8.50
CA VAL A 78 -11.76 -14.19 8.75
C VAL A 78 -11.01 -15.07 7.75
N HIS A 79 -11.55 -16.25 7.43
CA HIS A 79 -10.95 -17.15 6.44
C HIS A 79 -10.78 -16.44 5.10
N ASP A 80 -11.84 -15.87 4.55
CA ASP A 80 -11.83 -15.25 3.23
C ASP A 80 -10.77 -14.14 3.15
N HIS A 81 -10.76 -13.22 4.12
CA HIS A 81 -9.76 -12.14 4.16
C HIS A 81 -8.31 -12.64 4.27
N PHE A 82 -8.06 -13.71 5.03
CA PHE A 82 -6.72 -14.24 5.20
C PHE A 82 -6.25 -15.06 4.00
N ILE A 83 -7.14 -15.80 3.32
CA ILE A 83 -6.79 -16.50 2.08
C ILE A 83 -6.52 -15.49 0.97
N ASP A 84 -7.44 -14.56 0.73
CA ASP A 84 -7.33 -13.58 -0.35
C ASP A 84 -6.14 -12.65 -0.13
N GLY A 85 -6.01 -12.10 1.07
CA GLY A 85 -4.91 -11.20 1.41
C GLY A 85 -3.54 -11.87 1.27
N ALA A 86 -3.42 -13.16 1.62
CA ALA A 86 -2.19 -13.92 1.39
C ALA A 86 -1.95 -14.18 -0.11
N GLY A 87 -3.00 -14.44 -0.89
CA GLY A 87 -2.91 -14.55 -2.35
C GLY A 87 -2.38 -13.26 -2.99
N PHE A 88 -2.88 -12.10 -2.56
CA PHE A 88 -2.37 -10.80 -2.99
C PHE A 88 -0.92 -10.60 -2.57
N ALA A 89 -0.57 -10.88 -1.31
CA ALA A 89 0.79 -10.74 -0.80
C ALA A 89 1.81 -11.58 -1.59
N ARG A 90 1.49 -12.85 -1.91
CA ARG A 90 2.36 -13.69 -2.76
C ARG A 90 2.53 -13.12 -4.16
N THR A 91 1.46 -12.56 -4.73
CA THR A 91 1.51 -11.94 -6.06
C THR A 91 2.39 -10.70 -6.06
N ILE A 92 2.27 -9.84 -5.04
CA ILE A 92 3.11 -8.65 -4.88
C ILE A 92 4.56 -9.04 -4.65
N THR A 93 4.81 -9.96 -3.72
CA THR A 93 6.13 -10.53 -3.39
C THR A 93 6.86 -11.00 -4.65
N ARG A 94 6.19 -11.83 -5.45
CA ARG A 94 6.75 -12.35 -6.71
C ARG A 94 7.04 -11.25 -7.72
N ARG A 95 6.15 -10.25 -7.85
CA ARG A 95 6.31 -9.14 -8.82
C ARG A 95 7.39 -8.16 -8.40
N ALA A 96 7.53 -7.89 -7.11
CA ALA A 96 8.49 -6.95 -6.55
C ALA A 96 9.86 -7.60 -6.27
N GLY A 97 9.96 -8.92 -6.34
CA GLY A 97 11.18 -9.67 -6.02
C GLY A 97 11.54 -9.58 -4.54
N PHE A 98 10.54 -9.66 -3.65
CA PHE A 98 10.79 -9.77 -2.22
C PHE A 98 11.12 -11.21 -1.85
N GLU A 99 12.11 -11.39 -0.98
CA GLU A 99 12.54 -12.69 -0.48
C GLU A 99 11.90 -12.92 0.89
N LEU A 100 10.77 -13.63 0.90
CA LEU A 100 10.02 -13.91 2.13
C LEU A 100 10.22 -15.36 2.57
N ASP A 101 10.58 -15.56 3.83
CA ASP A 101 10.77 -16.89 4.41
C ASP A 101 9.43 -17.48 4.90
N GLU A 102 8.63 -17.99 3.96
CA GLU A 102 7.34 -18.62 4.26
C GLU A 102 7.48 -19.85 5.17
N GLN A 103 8.61 -20.56 5.13
CA GLN A 103 8.83 -21.73 5.97
C GLN A 103 8.97 -21.31 7.44
N ARG A 104 9.75 -20.28 7.72
CA ARG A 104 9.84 -19.69 9.06
C ARG A 104 8.50 -19.17 9.57
N MET A 105 7.70 -18.55 8.70
CA MET A 105 6.37 -18.05 9.07
C MET A 105 5.44 -19.20 9.48
N ARG A 106 5.48 -20.31 8.73
CA ARG A 106 4.78 -21.54 9.10
C ARG A 106 5.28 -22.08 10.42
N ASP A 107 6.58 -22.20 10.61
CA ASP A 107 7.17 -22.90 11.76
C ASP A 107 7.14 -22.12 13.08
N TYR A 108 6.77 -20.85 13.04
CA TYR A 108 6.76 -19.99 14.20
C TYR A 108 5.91 -20.50 15.36
N SER A 109 6.44 -20.32 16.56
CA SER A 109 5.84 -20.74 17.81
C SER A 109 4.84 -19.71 18.32
N TRP A 110 3.67 -19.65 17.66
CA TRP A 110 2.52 -18.86 18.08
C TRP A 110 2.10 -19.20 19.53
N GLY A 111 2.53 -18.38 20.50
CA GLY A 111 2.25 -18.55 21.93
C GLY A 111 3.39 -19.12 22.79
N ARG A 112 4.63 -19.23 22.27
CA ARG A 112 5.83 -19.49 23.09
C ARG A 112 6.71 -18.24 23.26
N SER A 113 6.15 -17.03 23.17
CA SER A 113 6.83 -15.87 23.70
C SER A 113 6.66 -15.88 25.23
N VAL A 114 7.74 -15.60 25.95
CA VAL A 114 7.79 -15.61 27.43
C VAL A 114 6.71 -14.69 28.06
N GLN A 115 6.13 -13.78 27.27
CA GLN A 115 5.06 -12.88 27.68
C GLN A 115 3.66 -13.54 27.80
N THR A 116 3.34 -14.59 27.04
CA THR A 116 1.98 -15.18 27.07
C THR A 116 1.74 -16.08 28.29
N PHE A 117 2.80 -16.57 28.94
CA PHE A 117 2.66 -17.42 30.14
C PHE A 117 2.17 -16.65 31.38
N HIS A 118 2.46 -15.35 31.48
CA HIS A 118 2.06 -14.55 32.65
C HIS A 118 0.59 -14.11 32.62
N ALA A 119 -0.09 -14.16 31.47
CA ALA A 119 -1.50 -13.78 31.37
C ALA A 119 -2.47 -14.91 31.76
N ALA A 120 -2.03 -16.18 31.72
CA ALA A 120 -2.88 -17.34 31.99
C ALA A 120 -2.71 -17.94 33.41
N GLY A 121 -1.69 -17.52 34.18
CA GLY A 121 -1.38 -18.06 35.50
C GLY A 121 -1.94 -17.27 36.69
N GLY A 122 -2.75 -16.22 36.45
CA GLY A 122 -3.20 -15.27 37.47
C GLY A 122 -4.62 -15.48 38.01
N ALA A 123 -5.15 -16.70 37.96
CA ALA A 123 -6.45 -17.03 38.55
C ALA A 123 -6.36 -18.40 39.25
N GLN A 124 -5.86 -18.39 40.48
CA GLN A 124 -6.12 -19.42 41.50
C GLN A 124 -6.55 -18.72 42.79
#